data_AF-A0AB39HRV1-F1
#
_entry.id   AF-A0AB39HRV1-F1
#
_cell.length_a   1.000
_cell.length_b   1.000
_cell.length_c   1.000
_cell.angle_alpha   90.00
_cell.angle_beta   90.00
_cell.angle_gamma   90.00
#
_symmetry.space_group_name_H-M   'P 1'
#
loop_
_entity.id
_entity.type
_entity.pdbx_description
1 polymer ?
#
loop_
_entity_poly.entity_id
_entity_poly.type
_entity_poly.pdbx_seq_one_letter_code
_entity_poly.pdbx_strand_id
1 'polypeptide(L)'
;MISFKNVSKTYTGSEKAVNDVSFEVEKGEIIILLGPSGCGKTTLLRMVNRLETISEGEIFINGENVNDLNEIELRRKIGYVIQSNGLFPNMTIEENVTIVPDLLGWDKEKKRERYKELMQLIGLDPKEYRKRSPYELSGGQQQRIGVIRALAANPPVMLMDEPFGALDPLIREKIQDEFLQIQREVNKTVLFVSHDIDEAIKMADKIVLMRNGEIMQFGTPTEILIRPKNNYVSQFIGRDRAIKHLSLRTIAQLNEEIELIDIDQSIVDSKKVSIHENLKDTLVTLLNQEADQLIVHDDNDQIQGAITIDQIQRYLHLEMRQKSSQFAEKEKVME
;
A
#
# COMPACT_ATOMS: atom_id res chain seq x y z
N MET A 1 -14.90 2.61 -6.85
CA MET A 1 -15.01 3.80 -5.99
C MET A 1 -15.68 3.38 -4.69
N ILE A 2 -15.09 3.71 -3.54
CA ILE A 2 -15.68 3.51 -2.21
C ILE A 2 -15.85 4.90 -1.57
N SER A 3 -17.00 5.21 -1.00
CA SER A 3 -17.24 6.51 -0.36
C SER A 3 -17.79 6.29 1.04
N PHE A 4 -17.21 6.97 2.02
CA PHE A 4 -17.64 7.00 3.42
C PHE A 4 -18.26 8.37 3.69
N LYS A 5 -19.49 8.41 4.18
CA LYS A 5 -20.20 9.65 4.53
C LYS A 5 -20.63 9.62 5.99
N ASN A 6 -19.94 10.39 6.82
CA ASN A 6 -20.21 10.58 8.25
C ASN A 6 -20.34 9.25 9.02
N VAL A 7 -19.52 8.27 8.67
CA VAL A 7 -19.66 6.89 9.15
C VAL A 7 -19.25 6.80 10.61
N SER A 8 -20.15 6.29 11.45
CA SER A 8 -19.85 5.99 12.86
C SER A 8 -20.26 4.57 13.23
N LYS A 9 -19.56 4.00 14.21
CA LYS A 9 -19.84 2.71 14.83
C LYS A 9 -19.74 2.83 16.35
N THR A 10 -20.81 2.49 17.03
CA THR A 10 -20.88 2.37 18.49
C THR A 10 -21.20 0.93 18.86
N TYR A 11 -20.38 0.31 19.72
CA TYR A 11 -20.75 -0.96 20.34
C TYR A 11 -21.50 -0.66 21.66
N THR A 12 -22.47 -1.51 22.00
CA THR A 12 -23.31 -1.33 23.19
C THR A 12 -22.46 -1.14 24.46
N GLY A 13 -22.65 -0.02 25.15
CA GLY A 13 -21.94 0.29 26.40
C GLY A 13 -20.47 0.71 26.23
N SER A 14 -20.05 1.09 25.01
CA SER A 14 -18.69 1.56 24.72
C SER A 14 -18.69 2.92 24.03
N GLU A 15 -17.53 3.58 24.00
CA GLU A 15 -17.31 4.76 23.16
C GLU A 15 -17.37 4.39 21.66
N LYS A 16 -17.53 5.40 20.80
CA LYS A 16 -17.55 5.21 19.34
C LYS A 16 -16.22 4.60 18.88
N ALA A 17 -16.28 3.38 18.33
CA ALA A 17 -15.13 2.70 17.73
C ALA A 17 -14.71 3.32 16.39
N VAL A 18 -15.68 3.93 15.70
CA VAL A 18 -15.49 4.79 14.53
C VAL A 18 -16.38 6.01 14.75
N ASN A 19 -15.85 7.22 14.57
CA ASN A 19 -16.55 8.47 14.86
C ASN A 19 -16.44 9.43 13.67
N ASP A 20 -17.57 9.66 13.00
CA ASP A 20 -17.75 10.65 11.93
C ASP A 20 -16.67 10.59 10.81
N VAL A 21 -16.44 9.41 10.27
CA VAL A 21 -15.43 9.17 9.24
C VAL A 21 -15.99 9.45 7.85
N SER A 22 -15.35 10.38 7.13
CA SER A 22 -15.68 10.73 5.75
C SER A 22 -14.43 10.83 4.87
N PHE A 23 -14.39 10.06 3.79
CA PHE A 23 -13.37 10.11 2.73
C PHE A 23 -13.79 9.23 1.55
N GLU A 24 -13.07 9.33 0.45
CA GLU A 24 -13.34 8.56 -0.77
C GLU A 24 -12.09 7.83 -1.24
N VAL A 25 -12.31 6.64 -1.80
CA VAL A 25 -11.32 5.78 -2.45
C VAL A 25 -11.67 5.76 -3.93
N GLU A 26 -10.82 6.36 -4.74
CA GLU A 26 -11.01 6.44 -6.19
C GLU A 26 -10.79 5.10 -6.86
N LYS A 27 -11.30 4.97 -8.09
CA LYS A 27 -11.12 3.72 -8.85
C LYS A 27 -9.64 3.51 -9.16
N GLY A 28 -9.12 2.33 -8.78
CA GLY A 28 -7.72 1.96 -9.02
C GLY A 28 -6.75 2.48 -7.96
N GLU A 29 -7.26 3.21 -6.96
CA GLU A 29 -6.46 3.77 -5.88
C GLU A 29 -6.21 2.73 -4.78
N ILE A 30 -5.01 2.75 -4.20
CA ILE A 30 -4.64 2.06 -2.97
C ILE A 30 -4.72 3.06 -1.82
N ILE A 31 -5.72 2.89 -0.94
CA ILE A 31 -5.81 3.64 0.31
C ILE A 31 -5.43 2.77 1.49
N ILE A 32 -4.49 3.27 2.29
CA ILE A 32 -4.03 2.60 3.51
C ILE A 32 -4.60 3.30 4.75
N LEU A 33 -5.41 2.56 5.50
CA LEU A 33 -5.83 2.91 6.85
C LEU A 33 -4.67 2.63 7.80
N LEU A 34 -4.12 3.66 8.41
CA LEU A 34 -2.95 3.61 9.28
C LEU A 34 -3.30 4.10 10.69
N GLY A 35 -2.68 3.53 11.72
CA GLY A 35 -2.89 3.96 13.11
C GLY A 35 -2.64 2.84 14.12
N PRO A 36 -2.71 3.13 15.43
CA PRO A 36 -2.46 2.14 16.48
C PRO A 36 -3.56 1.06 16.52
N SER A 37 -3.27 -0.06 17.16
CA SER A 37 -4.28 -1.11 17.41
C SER A 37 -5.48 -0.54 18.16
N GLY A 38 -6.69 -0.95 17.75
CA GLY A 38 -7.94 -0.50 18.37
C GLY A 38 -8.47 0.87 17.93
N CYS A 39 -7.83 1.58 16.99
CA CYS A 39 -8.32 2.89 16.53
C CYS A 39 -9.49 2.85 15.52
N GLY A 40 -10.06 1.67 15.22
CA GLY A 40 -11.23 1.53 14.35
C GLY A 40 -10.99 1.09 12.91
N LYS A 41 -9.73 0.88 12.48
CA LYS A 41 -9.38 0.52 11.09
C LYS A 41 -10.06 -0.76 10.60
N THR A 42 -9.88 -1.86 11.33
CA THR A 42 -10.50 -3.16 11.01
C THR A 42 -12.02 -3.08 11.10
N THR A 43 -12.57 -2.33 12.05
CA THR A 43 -14.02 -2.10 12.15
C THR A 43 -14.55 -1.39 10.91
N LEU A 44 -13.87 -0.33 10.46
CA LEU A 44 -14.20 0.41 9.24
C LEU A 44 -14.14 -0.50 8.00
N LEU A 45 -13.07 -1.29 7.85
CA LEU A 45 -12.91 -2.26 6.77
C LEU A 45 -14.04 -3.32 6.78
N ARG A 46 -14.41 -3.82 7.95
CA ARG A 46 -15.50 -4.80 8.13
C ARG A 46 -16.87 -4.22 7.82
N MET A 47 -17.10 -2.94 8.07
CA MET A 47 -18.36 -2.26 7.70
C MET A 47 -18.52 -2.19 6.17
N VAL A 48 -17.45 -1.97 5.40
CA VAL A 48 -17.50 -1.99 3.93
C VAL A 48 -18.01 -3.34 3.40
N ASN A 49 -17.56 -4.45 4.02
CA ASN A 49 -17.97 -5.80 3.63
C ASN A 49 -19.25 -6.30 4.36
N ARG A 50 -19.90 -5.42 5.13
CA ARG A 50 -21.03 -5.76 6.01
C ARG A 50 -20.80 -6.99 6.89
N LEU A 51 -19.59 -7.11 7.42
CA LEU A 51 -19.29 -8.01 8.54
C LEU A 51 -19.59 -7.33 9.88
N GLU A 52 -19.72 -6.01 9.86
CA GLU A 52 -20.13 -5.16 10.97
C GLU A 52 -21.24 -4.22 10.49
N THR A 53 -22.21 -3.94 11.36
CA THR A 53 -23.26 -2.94 11.08
C THR A 53 -22.73 -1.52 11.17
N ILE A 54 -23.34 -0.59 10.42
CA ILE A 54 -23.07 0.85 10.51
C ILE A 54 -24.07 1.44 11.52
N SER A 55 -23.60 2.24 12.49
CA SER A 55 -24.48 2.88 13.48
C SER A 55 -25.07 4.19 12.95
N GLU A 56 -24.24 5.01 12.29
CA GLU A 56 -24.62 6.30 11.70
C GLU A 56 -23.84 6.48 10.38
N GLY A 57 -24.39 7.28 9.46
CA GLY A 57 -23.78 7.53 8.16
C GLY A 57 -23.96 6.40 7.15
N GLU A 58 -23.25 6.50 6.04
CA GLU A 58 -23.43 5.61 4.88
C GLU A 58 -22.10 5.24 4.23
N ILE A 59 -22.00 4.01 3.73
CA ILE A 59 -20.88 3.55 2.91
C ILE A 59 -21.42 3.17 1.54
N PHE A 60 -20.79 3.67 0.49
CA PHE A 60 -21.13 3.37 -0.90
C PHE A 60 -20.01 2.61 -1.58
N ILE A 61 -20.37 1.63 -2.40
CA ILE A 61 -19.45 0.96 -3.33
C ILE A 61 -20.00 1.11 -4.74
N ASN A 62 -19.23 1.75 -5.61
CA ASN A 62 -19.62 2.06 -6.99
C ASN A 62 -20.98 2.78 -7.10
N GLY A 63 -21.28 3.64 -6.13
CA GLY A 63 -22.52 4.43 -6.08
C GLY A 63 -23.70 3.76 -5.38
N GLU A 64 -23.59 2.47 -5.02
CA GLU A 64 -24.65 1.73 -4.30
C GLU A 64 -24.35 1.72 -2.80
N ASN A 65 -25.35 2.05 -1.96
CA ASN A 65 -25.21 1.96 -0.50
C ASN A 65 -25.11 0.48 -0.09
N VAL A 66 -24.09 0.13 0.69
CA VAL A 66 -23.86 -1.26 1.09
C VAL A 66 -25.03 -1.86 1.87
N ASN A 67 -25.76 -1.05 2.65
CA ASN A 67 -26.90 -1.50 3.45
C ASN A 67 -28.10 -1.95 2.61
N ASP A 68 -28.21 -1.44 1.38
CA ASP A 68 -29.30 -1.78 0.46
C ASP A 68 -29.02 -3.05 -0.36
N LEU A 69 -27.79 -3.55 -0.30
CA LEU A 69 -27.35 -4.73 -1.05
C LEU A 69 -27.57 -6.04 -0.29
N ASN A 70 -27.69 -7.15 -1.01
CA ASN A 70 -27.63 -8.46 -0.39
C ASN A 70 -26.21 -8.74 0.12
N GLU A 71 -26.06 -9.15 1.38
CA GLU A 71 -24.75 -9.38 2.00
C GLU A 71 -23.91 -10.45 1.28
N ILE A 72 -24.56 -11.51 0.81
CA ILE A 72 -23.87 -12.63 0.14
C ILE A 72 -23.36 -12.16 -1.23
N GLU A 73 -24.18 -11.43 -1.98
CA GLU A 73 -23.79 -10.87 -3.27
C GLU A 73 -22.68 -9.83 -3.13
N LEU A 74 -22.79 -8.94 -2.14
CA LEU A 74 -21.76 -7.94 -1.83
C LEU A 74 -20.40 -8.62 -1.57
N ARG A 75 -20.38 -9.61 -0.66
CA ARG A 75 -19.15 -10.34 -0.30
C ARG A 75 -18.55 -11.11 -1.46
N ARG A 76 -19.36 -11.56 -2.43
CA ARG A 76 -18.87 -12.23 -3.65
C ARG A 76 -18.26 -11.25 -4.66
N LYS A 77 -18.65 -9.98 -4.62
CA LYS A 77 -18.11 -8.90 -5.47
C LYS A 77 -16.85 -8.23 -4.89
N ILE A 78 -16.50 -8.53 -3.65
CA ILE A 78 -15.34 -7.98 -2.94
C ILE A 78 -14.30 -9.08 -2.72
N GLY A 79 -13.05 -8.81 -3.08
CA GLY A 79 -11.93 -9.65 -2.65
C GLY A 79 -11.54 -9.29 -1.22
N TYR A 80 -11.60 -10.24 -0.29
CA TYR A 80 -11.26 -9.97 1.11
C TYR A 80 -10.08 -10.81 1.59
N VAL A 81 -9.00 -10.13 2.00
CA VAL A 81 -7.83 -10.73 2.65
C VAL A 81 -7.96 -10.48 4.15
N ILE A 82 -7.99 -11.56 4.93
CA ILE A 82 -8.22 -11.54 6.38
C ILE A 82 -6.85 -11.63 7.10
N GLN A 83 -6.77 -11.03 8.29
CA GLN A 83 -5.55 -10.97 9.13
C GLN A 83 -4.97 -12.36 9.50
N SER A 84 -5.80 -13.41 9.57
CA SER A 84 -5.33 -14.79 9.61
C SER A 84 -5.36 -15.35 8.19
N ASN A 85 -4.36 -16.18 7.83
CA ASN A 85 -4.16 -16.76 6.48
C ASN A 85 -5.47 -17.24 5.83
N GLY A 86 -6.47 -17.60 6.64
CA GLY A 86 -7.87 -17.55 6.26
C GLY A 86 -8.25 -18.64 5.28
N LEU A 87 -7.28 -19.51 4.94
CA LEU A 87 -7.44 -20.68 4.10
C LEU A 87 -8.29 -21.71 4.84
N PHE A 88 -9.16 -22.37 4.09
CA PHE A 88 -9.97 -23.47 4.57
C PHE A 88 -9.07 -24.70 4.74
N PRO A 89 -8.90 -25.22 5.98
CA PRO A 89 -7.93 -26.29 6.26
C PRO A 89 -8.33 -27.64 5.65
N ASN A 90 -9.62 -27.81 5.36
CA ASN A 90 -10.19 -29.04 4.80
C ASN A 90 -10.27 -29.00 3.26
N MET A 91 -9.66 -27.99 2.63
CA MET A 91 -9.63 -27.80 1.18
C MET A 91 -8.19 -27.80 0.69
N THR A 92 -7.99 -28.33 -0.50
CA THR A 92 -6.72 -28.20 -1.24
C THR A 92 -6.45 -26.75 -1.63
N ILE A 93 -5.24 -26.44 -2.09
CA ILE A 93 -4.91 -25.09 -2.55
C ILE A 93 -5.72 -24.68 -3.79
N GLU A 94 -5.96 -25.59 -4.74
CA GLU A 94 -6.83 -25.29 -5.88
C GLU A 94 -8.26 -24.94 -5.42
N GLU A 95 -8.81 -25.70 -4.49
CA GLU A 95 -10.14 -25.43 -3.92
C GLU A 95 -10.18 -24.12 -3.15
N ASN A 96 -9.16 -23.84 -2.34
CA ASN A 96 -9.03 -22.57 -1.63
C ASN A 96 -9.01 -21.38 -2.58
N VAL A 97 -8.18 -21.41 -3.62
CA VAL A 97 -8.05 -20.30 -4.59
C VAL A 97 -9.34 -20.16 -5.40
N THR A 98 -9.98 -21.26 -5.79
CA THR A 98 -11.13 -21.23 -6.70
C THR A 98 -12.50 -21.21 -6.01
N ILE A 99 -12.57 -21.10 -4.69
CA ILE A 99 -13.82 -21.14 -3.92
C ILE A 99 -14.82 -20.07 -4.35
N VAL A 100 -14.40 -18.82 -4.55
CA VAL A 100 -15.32 -17.75 -4.97
C VAL A 100 -15.76 -17.94 -6.44
N PRO A 101 -14.85 -18.21 -7.41
CA PRO A 101 -15.25 -18.65 -8.75
C PRO A 101 -16.27 -19.80 -8.76
N ASP A 102 -16.11 -20.79 -7.88
CA ASP A 102 -17.04 -21.91 -7.74
C ASP A 102 -18.43 -21.46 -7.28
N LEU A 103 -18.49 -20.60 -6.26
CA LEU A 103 -19.74 -20.00 -5.76
C LEU A 103 -20.43 -19.10 -6.80
N LEU A 104 -19.67 -18.56 -7.77
CA LEU A 104 -20.17 -17.80 -8.91
C LEU A 104 -20.57 -18.69 -10.09
N GLY A 105 -20.44 -20.02 -9.96
CA GLY A 105 -20.83 -20.98 -11.00
C GLY A 105 -19.90 -21.02 -12.20
N TRP A 106 -18.63 -20.65 -12.04
CA TRP A 106 -17.65 -20.74 -13.13
C TRP A 106 -17.42 -22.21 -13.52
N ASP A 107 -17.28 -22.46 -14.81
CA ASP A 107 -16.98 -23.79 -15.32
C ASP A 107 -15.59 -24.28 -14.87
N LYS A 108 -15.40 -25.60 -14.92
CA LYS A 108 -14.20 -26.26 -14.40
C LYS A 108 -12.93 -25.86 -15.16
N GLU A 109 -13.04 -25.59 -16.45
CA GLU A 109 -11.89 -25.25 -17.29
C GLU A 109 -11.41 -23.83 -16.96
N LYS A 110 -12.33 -22.86 -16.95
CA LYS A 110 -12.06 -21.47 -16.55
C LYS A 110 -11.47 -21.36 -15.15
N LYS A 111 -11.99 -22.12 -14.17
CA LYS A 111 -11.42 -22.15 -12.80
C LYS A 111 -9.98 -22.67 -12.81
N ARG A 112 -9.69 -23.71 -13.58
CA ARG A 112 -8.36 -24.33 -13.66
C ARG A 112 -7.35 -23.41 -14.34
N GLU A 113 -7.77 -22.69 -15.38
CA GLU A 113 -6.92 -21.67 -16.04
C GLU A 113 -6.63 -20.52 -15.09
N ARG A 114 -7.67 -19.97 -14.44
CA ARG A 114 -7.52 -18.89 -13.47
C ARG A 114 -6.61 -19.27 -12.31
N TYR A 115 -6.74 -20.49 -11.78
CA TYR A 115 -5.84 -21.01 -10.75
C TYR A 115 -4.37 -21.03 -11.22
N LYS A 116 -4.10 -21.50 -12.45
CA LYS A 116 -2.72 -21.54 -12.98
C LYS A 116 -2.14 -20.15 -13.13
N GLU A 117 -2.90 -19.22 -13.71
CA GLU A 117 -2.52 -17.82 -13.91
C GLU A 117 -2.11 -17.19 -12.57
N LEU A 118 -2.97 -17.32 -11.55
CA LEU A 118 -2.73 -16.74 -10.23
C LEU A 118 -1.55 -17.36 -9.49
N MET A 119 -1.34 -18.66 -9.65
CA MET A 119 -0.19 -19.34 -9.03
C MET A 119 1.13 -18.93 -9.68
N GLN A 120 1.14 -18.77 -11.00
CA GLN A 120 2.30 -18.23 -11.73
C GLN A 120 2.62 -16.79 -11.32
N LEU A 121 1.58 -15.97 -11.11
CA LEU A 121 1.69 -14.59 -10.66
C LEU A 121 2.45 -14.45 -9.33
N ILE A 122 2.30 -15.41 -8.42
CA ILE A 122 3.02 -15.45 -7.13
C ILE A 122 4.26 -16.36 -7.13
N GLY A 123 4.70 -16.79 -8.32
CA GLY A 123 5.90 -17.60 -8.49
C GLY A 123 5.83 -19.00 -7.88
N LEU A 124 4.65 -19.59 -7.73
CA LEU A 124 4.46 -20.97 -7.24
C LEU A 124 4.02 -21.89 -8.38
N ASP A 125 4.63 -23.09 -8.49
CA ASP A 125 4.24 -24.05 -9.54
C ASP A 125 2.79 -24.54 -9.31
N PRO A 126 1.84 -24.24 -10.21
CA PRO A 126 0.45 -24.64 -10.03
C PRO A 126 0.29 -26.15 -9.85
N LYS A 127 1.12 -26.97 -10.51
CA LYS A 127 1.02 -28.44 -10.47
C LYS A 127 1.49 -28.99 -9.12
N GLU A 128 2.57 -28.46 -8.58
CA GLU A 128 3.16 -28.89 -7.30
C GLU A 128 2.20 -28.64 -6.14
N TYR A 129 1.60 -27.45 -6.11
CA TYR A 129 0.78 -27.00 -4.98
C TYR A 129 -0.69 -27.41 -5.07
N ARG A 130 -1.17 -27.81 -6.25
CA ARG A 130 -2.60 -28.06 -6.54
C ARG A 130 -3.33 -28.85 -5.46
N LYS A 131 -2.75 -29.98 -5.06
CA LYS A 131 -3.35 -30.95 -4.13
C LYS A 131 -2.86 -30.81 -2.70
N ARG A 132 -1.95 -29.86 -2.45
CA ARG A 132 -1.47 -29.61 -1.09
C ARG A 132 -2.58 -29.02 -0.24
N SER A 133 -2.47 -29.24 1.05
CA SER A 133 -3.29 -28.61 2.06
C SER A 133 -2.58 -27.40 2.66
N PRO A 134 -3.31 -26.38 3.19
CA PRO A 134 -2.71 -25.23 3.86
C PRO A 134 -1.64 -25.56 4.90
N TYR A 135 -1.78 -26.67 5.65
CA TYR A 135 -0.81 -27.07 6.68
C TYR A 135 0.56 -27.51 6.13
N GLU A 136 0.66 -27.81 4.83
CA GLU A 136 1.91 -28.20 4.16
C GLU A 136 2.71 -27.00 3.66
N LEU A 137 2.19 -25.77 3.85
CA LEU A 137 2.79 -24.53 3.38
C LEU A 137 3.41 -23.73 4.51
N SER A 138 4.48 -23.00 4.20
CA SER A 138 5.01 -21.99 5.10
C SER A 138 4.02 -20.83 5.28
N GLY A 139 4.11 -20.09 6.38
CA GLY A 139 3.23 -18.95 6.66
C GLY A 139 3.18 -17.93 5.52
N GLY A 140 4.33 -17.60 4.93
CA GLY A 140 4.39 -16.68 3.79
C GLY A 140 3.84 -17.25 2.48
N GLN A 141 3.83 -18.57 2.29
CA GLN A 141 3.11 -19.17 1.16
C GLN A 141 1.60 -19.16 1.39
N GLN A 142 1.15 -19.42 2.63
CA GLN A 142 -0.28 -19.37 2.97
C GLN A 142 -0.86 -17.96 2.75
N GLN A 143 -0.12 -16.91 3.11
CA GLN A 143 -0.55 -15.53 2.87
C GLN A 143 -0.63 -15.20 1.38
N ARG A 144 0.37 -15.58 0.57
CA ARG A 144 0.31 -15.43 -0.89
C ARG A 144 -0.93 -16.08 -1.48
N ILE A 145 -1.25 -17.30 -1.03
CA ILE A 145 -2.47 -18.01 -1.44
C ILE A 145 -3.73 -17.24 -1.00
N GLY A 146 -3.73 -16.68 0.21
CA GLY A 146 -4.81 -15.83 0.72
C GLY A 146 -5.07 -14.60 -0.15
N VAL A 147 -4.01 -13.93 -0.60
CA VAL A 147 -4.07 -12.77 -1.50
C VAL A 147 -4.64 -13.16 -2.87
N ILE A 148 -4.10 -14.19 -3.53
CA ILE A 148 -4.60 -14.58 -4.85
C ILE A 148 -6.00 -15.16 -4.83
N ARG A 149 -6.41 -15.80 -3.73
CA ARG A 149 -7.80 -16.25 -3.53
C ARG A 149 -8.76 -15.06 -3.59
N ALA A 150 -8.40 -13.96 -2.92
CA ALA A 150 -9.21 -12.74 -2.95
C ALA A 150 -9.27 -12.14 -4.38
N LEU A 151 -8.23 -12.34 -5.20
CA LEU A 151 -8.19 -11.94 -6.61
C LEU A 151 -8.85 -12.93 -7.58
N ALA A 152 -9.25 -14.11 -7.13
CA ALA A 152 -9.62 -15.21 -8.00
C ALA A 152 -10.86 -14.91 -8.86
N ALA A 153 -11.86 -14.29 -8.25
CA ALA A 153 -13.09 -13.84 -8.92
C ALA A 153 -12.93 -12.51 -9.68
N ASN A 154 -11.71 -11.96 -9.78
CA ASN A 154 -11.41 -10.67 -10.41
C ASN A 154 -12.27 -9.49 -9.88
N PRO A 155 -12.42 -9.32 -8.55
CA PRO A 155 -13.33 -8.33 -7.99
C PRO A 155 -12.85 -6.89 -8.26
N PRO A 156 -13.74 -5.92 -8.48
CA PRO A 156 -13.35 -4.52 -8.69
C PRO A 156 -12.74 -3.85 -7.45
N VAL A 157 -13.07 -4.37 -6.26
CA VAL A 157 -12.65 -3.85 -4.96
C VAL A 157 -11.98 -4.95 -4.14
N MET A 158 -10.85 -4.61 -3.53
CA MET A 158 -10.09 -5.43 -2.61
C MET A 158 -10.08 -4.79 -1.23
N LEU A 159 -10.38 -5.58 -0.20
CA LEU A 159 -10.25 -5.21 1.20
C LEU A 159 -9.16 -6.08 1.83
N MET A 160 -8.22 -5.48 2.55
CA MET A 160 -7.10 -6.22 3.13
C MET A 160 -6.86 -5.81 4.58
N ASP A 161 -6.88 -6.77 5.50
CA ASP A 161 -6.69 -6.56 6.93
C ASP A 161 -5.33 -7.11 7.36
N GLU A 162 -4.32 -6.26 7.49
CA GLU A 162 -2.92 -6.62 7.79
C GLU A 162 -2.35 -7.81 6.98
N PRO A 163 -2.50 -7.82 5.63
CA PRO A 163 -2.07 -8.92 4.75
C PRO A 163 -0.60 -9.34 4.90
N PHE A 164 0.28 -8.45 5.36
CA PHE A 164 1.73 -8.65 5.40
C PHE A 164 2.33 -8.60 6.82
N GLY A 165 1.51 -8.36 7.85
CA GLY A 165 1.99 -8.05 9.20
C GLY A 165 2.77 -9.20 9.88
N ALA A 166 2.43 -10.45 9.56
CA ALA A 166 3.08 -11.63 10.14
C ALA A 166 4.30 -12.16 9.34
N LEU A 167 4.76 -11.42 8.32
CA LEU A 167 5.91 -11.81 7.50
C LEU A 167 7.23 -11.33 8.10
N ASP A 168 8.25 -12.17 7.92
CA ASP A 168 9.66 -11.78 8.04
C ASP A 168 9.96 -10.58 7.12
N PRO A 169 10.78 -9.59 7.55
CA PRO A 169 11.03 -8.37 6.78
C PRO A 169 11.49 -8.61 5.33
N LEU A 170 12.39 -9.59 5.10
CA LEU A 170 12.91 -9.85 3.75
C LEU A 170 11.82 -10.41 2.83
N ILE A 171 10.98 -11.29 3.37
CA ILE A 171 9.87 -11.87 2.62
C ILE A 171 8.78 -10.82 2.40
N ARG A 172 8.50 -10.00 3.42
CA ARG A 172 7.50 -8.93 3.38
C ARG A 172 7.74 -8.00 2.20
N GLU A 173 8.96 -7.48 2.08
CA GLU A 173 9.33 -6.54 1.03
C GLU A 173 9.04 -7.09 -0.37
N LYS A 174 9.51 -8.32 -0.62
CA LYS A 174 9.27 -9.03 -1.87
C LYS A 174 7.78 -9.20 -2.18
N ILE A 175 6.99 -9.60 -1.19
CA ILE A 175 5.55 -9.79 -1.37
C ILE A 175 4.83 -8.46 -1.64
N GLN A 176 5.25 -7.36 -1.01
CA GLN A 176 4.69 -6.04 -1.28
C GLN A 176 5.00 -5.59 -2.72
N ASP A 177 6.22 -5.83 -3.22
CA ASP A 177 6.59 -5.50 -4.61
C ASP A 177 5.80 -6.32 -5.62
N GLU A 178 5.68 -7.63 -5.39
CA GLU A 178 4.82 -8.51 -6.19
C GLU A 178 3.37 -7.99 -6.17
N PHE A 179 2.84 -7.61 -5.01
CA PHE A 179 1.50 -7.07 -4.91
C PHE A 179 1.32 -5.76 -5.69
N LEU A 180 2.28 -4.83 -5.61
CA LEU A 180 2.23 -3.57 -6.36
C LEU A 180 2.28 -3.82 -7.86
N GLN A 181 3.07 -4.79 -8.32
CA GLN A 181 3.07 -5.19 -9.72
C GLN A 181 1.69 -5.72 -10.15
N ILE A 182 1.11 -6.64 -9.38
CA ILE A 182 -0.23 -7.17 -9.64
C ILE A 182 -1.28 -6.06 -9.65
N GLN A 183 -1.21 -5.14 -8.70
CA GLN A 183 -2.16 -4.03 -8.61
C GLN A 183 -2.06 -3.11 -9.84
N ARG A 184 -0.85 -2.80 -10.32
CA ARG A 184 -0.64 -2.01 -11.54
C ARG A 184 -1.19 -2.70 -12.79
N GLU A 185 -1.03 -4.01 -12.90
CA GLU A 185 -1.54 -4.79 -14.04
C GLU A 185 -3.07 -4.89 -14.05
N VAL A 186 -3.68 -5.08 -12.88
CA VAL A 186 -5.11 -5.38 -12.76
C VAL A 186 -5.96 -4.12 -12.47
N ASN A 187 -5.33 -3.04 -12.00
CA ASN A 187 -5.92 -1.74 -11.68
C ASN A 187 -7.15 -1.84 -10.76
N LYS A 188 -6.99 -2.58 -9.65
CA LYS A 188 -8.04 -2.76 -8.64
C LYS A 188 -8.05 -1.63 -7.63
N THR A 189 -9.25 -1.31 -7.13
CA THR A 189 -9.41 -0.39 -5.99
C THR A 189 -9.11 -1.15 -4.71
N VAL A 190 -8.20 -0.66 -3.87
CA VAL A 190 -7.74 -1.38 -2.68
C VAL A 190 -7.93 -0.51 -1.44
N LEU A 191 -8.62 -1.04 -0.43
CA LEU A 191 -8.63 -0.48 0.91
C LEU A 191 -7.91 -1.45 1.86
N PHE A 192 -6.84 -0.96 2.46
CA PHE A 192 -5.84 -1.78 3.13
C PHE A 192 -5.61 -1.25 4.55
N VAL A 193 -5.67 -2.10 5.56
CA VAL A 193 -5.34 -1.79 6.95
C VAL A 193 -3.90 -2.20 7.26
N SER A 194 -3.12 -1.25 7.77
CA SER A 194 -1.78 -1.51 8.32
C SER A 194 -1.55 -0.74 9.62
N HIS A 195 -0.58 -1.18 10.40
CA HIS A 195 0.02 -0.45 11.52
C HIS A 195 1.46 -0.01 11.23
N ASP A 196 2.00 -0.38 10.07
CA ASP A 196 3.35 -0.09 9.63
C ASP A 196 3.35 1.12 8.69
N ILE A 197 4.11 2.15 9.06
CA ILE A 197 4.19 3.37 8.28
C ILE A 197 5.04 3.19 7.02
N ASP A 198 6.11 2.38 7.07
CA ASP A 198 6.98 2.20 5.92
C ASP A 198 6.23 1.48 4.80
N GLU A 199 5.36 0.55 5.17
CA GLU A 199 4.40 -0.08 4.28
C GLU A 199 3.40 0.92 3.69
N ALA A 200 2.84 1.80 4.52
CA ALA A 200 1.93 2.85 4.06
C ALA A 200 2.60 3.79 3.05
N ILE A 201 3.85 4.16 3.30
CA ILE A 201 4.64 5.05 2.43
C ILE A 201 4.98 4.35 1.12
N LYS A 202 5.36 3.08 1.16
CA LYS A 202 5.75 2.31 -0.03
C LYS A 202 4.56 2.04 -0.96
N MET A 203 3.38 1.76 -0.40
CA MET A 203 2.28 1.15 -1.15
C MET A 203 1.06 2.05 -1.38
N ALA A 204 0.84 3.07 -0.55
CA ALA A 204 -0.37 3.87 -0.65
C ALA A 204 -0.28 4.95 -1.74
N ASP A 205 -1.38 5.15 -2.46
CA ASP A 205 -1.62 6.41 -3.15
C ASP A 205 -2.04 7.49 -2.14
N LYS A 206 -2.88 7.12 -1.17
CA LYS A 206 -3.24 7.96 -0.02
C LYS A 206 -3.34 7.18 1.28
N ILE A 207 -3.03 7.86 2.38
CA ILE A 207 -3.05 7.33 3.73
C ILE A 207 -4.17 8.01 4.51
N VAL A 208 -4.99 7.22 5.20
CA VAL A 208 -5.93 7.68 6.22
C VAL A 208 -5.33 7.35 7.58
N LEU A 209 -4.75 8.34 8.25
CA LEU A 209 -4.21 8.16 9.60
C LEU A 209 -5.34 8.31 10.62
N MET A 210 -5.62 7.26 11.38
CA MET A 210 -6.71 7.19 12.35
C MET A 210 -6.22 7.12 13.80
N ARG A 211 -6.97 7.76 14.70
CA ARG A 211 -6.80 7.65 16.15
C ARG A 211 -8.16 7.71 16.83
N ASN A 212 -8.41 6.80 17.78
CA ASN A 212 -9.63 6.77 18.59
C ASN A 212 -10.93 6.88 17.75
N GLY A 213 -10.99 6.18 16.62
CA GLY A 213 -12.16 6.20 15.74
C GLY A 213 -12.24 7.36 14.75
N GLU A 214 -11.35 8.36 14.83
CA GLU A 214 -11.39 9.57 14.01
C GLU A 214 -10.21 9.64 13.02
N ILE A 215 -10.40 10.36 11.91
CA ILE A 215 -9.34 10.69 10.96
C ILE A 215 -8.52 11.86 11.48
N MET A 216 -7.24 11.62 11.72
CA MET A 216 -6.27 12.66 12.09
C MET A 216 -5.76 13.41 10.86
N GLN A 217 -5.51 12.69 9.76
CA GLN A 217 -5.13 13.26 8.48
C GLN A 217 -5.42 12.27 7.34
N PHE A 218 -5.82 12.81 6.20
CA PHE A 218 -5.99 12.08 4.95
C PHE A 218 -5.19 12.80 3.86
N GLY A 219 -4.35 12.07 3.12
CA GLY A 219 -3.52 12.64 2.07
C GLY A 219 -2.50 11.66 1.51
N THR A 220 -1.72 12.11 0.52
CA THR A 220 -0.63 11.33 -0.07
C THR A 220 0.49 11.05 0.93
N PRO A 221 1.31 9.99 0.76
CA PRO A 221 2.48 9.75 1.60
C PRO A 221 3.38 10.99 1.77
N THR A 222 3.62 11.73 0.68
CA THR A 222 4.40 12.96 0.69
C THR A 222 3.78 14.05 1.58
N GLU A 223 2.46 14.27 1.48
CA GLU A 223 1.76 15.25 2.31
C GLU A 223 1.80 14.87 3.79
N ILE A 224 1.60 13.59 4.11
CA ILE A 224 1.71 13.08 5.49
C ILE A 224 3.11 13.37 6.05
N LEU A 225 4.17 13.04 5.30
CA LEU A 225 5.57 13.17 5.74
C LEU A 225 6.02 14.62 5.93
N ILE A 226 5.73 15.49 4.96
CA ILE A 226 6.23 16.87 4.95
C ILE A 226 5.31 17.81 5.74
N ARG A 227 4.01 17.49 5.82
CA ARG A 227 3.00 18.34 6.46
C ARG A 227 2.09 17.55 7.40
N PRO A 228 2.62 17.08 8.53
CA PRO A 228 1.77 16.56 9.57
C PRO A 228 0.79 17.65 10.04
N LYS A 229 -0.52 17.39 9.96
CA LYS A 229 -1.59 18.33 10.33
C LYS A 229 -1.55 18.73 11.80
N ASN A 230 -1.01 17.87 12.66
CA ASN A 230 -0.90 18.11 14.09
C ASN A 230 0.27 17.33 14.72
N ASN A 231 0.54 17.60 16.00
CA ASN A 231 1.61 16.97 16.75
C ASN A 231 1.50 15.44 16.82
N TYR A 232 0.28 14.90 16.86
CA TYR A 232 0.10 13.46 16.85
C TYR A 232 0.56 12.84 15.53
N VAL A 233 0.19 13.42 14.39
CA VAL A 233 0.66 12.94 13.08
C VAL A 233 2.19 13.02 12.99
N SER A 234 2.78 14.14 13.43
CA SER A 234 4.24 14.29 13.42
C SER A 234 4.95 13.27 14.32
N GLN A 235 4.37 12.92 15.47
CA GLN A 235 4.93 11.92 16.38
C GLN A 235 4.76 10.50 15.85
N PHE A 236 3.61 10.21 15.23
CA PHE A 236 3.32 8.90 14.65
C PHE A 236 4.29 8.56 13.51
N ILE A 237 4.60 9.54 12.66
CA ILE A 237 5.52 9.34 11.53
C ILE A 237 6.95 9.04 11.96
N GLY A 238 7.37 9.67 13.07
CA GLY A 238 8.73 9.56 13.59
C GLY A 238 9.66 10.69 13.14
N ARG A 239 10.85 10.70 13.74
CA ARG A 239 11.88 11.74 13.53
C ARG A 239 12.61 11.60 12.19
N ASP A 240 12.56 10.41 11.61
CA ASP A 240 13.20 10.01 10.35
C ASP A 240 12.35 10.34 9.11
N ARG A 241 11.29 11.16 9.25
CA ARG A 241 10.40 11.58 8.15
C ARG A 241 11.13 12.08 6.90
N ALA A 242 12.25 12.78 7.09
CA ALA A 242 13.04 13.32 6.00
C ALA A 242 13.69 12.20 5.18
N ILE A 243 14.19 11.15 5.84
CA ILE A 243 14.79 9.97 5.22
C ILE A 243 13.69 9.13 4.53
N LYS A 244 12.55 8.94 5.19
CA LYS A 244 11.37 8.30 4.60
C LYS A 244 10.86 9.02 3.35
N HIS A 245 10.97 10.35 3.32
CA HIS A 245 10.59 11.12 2.13
C HIS A 245 11.54 10.86 0.95
N LEU A 246 12.82 10.61 1.21
CA LEU A 246 13.79 10.28 0.15
C LEU A 246 13.45 8.96 -0.57
N SER A 247 12.77 8.00 0.07
CA SER A 247 12.35 6.77 -0.62
C SER A 247 11.19 7.00 -1.61
N LEU A 248 10.52 8.15 -1.56
CA LEU A 248 9.46 8.53 -2.51
C LEU A 248 10.00 9.28 -3.73
N ARG A 249 11.30 9.59 -3.75
CA ARG A 249 11.93 10.40 -4.77
C ARG A 249 13.05 9.65 -5.45
N THR A 250 13.18 9.83 -6.76
CA THR A 250 14.23 9.20 -7.55
C THR A 250 15.35 10.18 -7.90
N ILE A 251 16.50 9.66 -8.33
CA ILE A 251 17.58 10.49 -8.88
C ILE A 251 17.09 11.29 -10.09
N ALA A 252 16.24 10.71 -10.95
CA ALA A 252 15.63 11.42 -12.07
C ALA A 252 14.89 12.70 -11.65
N GLN A 253 14.04 12.60 -10.62
CA GLN A 253 13.28 13.75 -10.10
C GLN A 253 14.19 14.81 -9.47
N LEU A 254 15.25 14.39 -8.79
CA LEU A 254 16.26 15.31 -8.28
C LEU A 254 16.97 16.05 -9.42
N ASN A 255 17.34 15.33 -10.49
CA ASN A 255 18.03 15.89 -11.65
C ASN A 255 17.19 16.97 -12.37
N GLU A 256 15.87 16.80 -12.41
CA GLU A 256 14.95 17.81 -12.98
C GLU A 256 14.93 19.13 -12.19
N GLU A 257 15.25 19.10 -10.88
CA GLU A 257 15.18 20.30 -10.02
C GLU A 257 16.54 20.96 -9.74
N ILE A 258 17.62 20.19 -9.59
CA ILE A 258 18.94 20.72 -9.19
C ILE A 258 20.12 20.30 -10.07
N GLU A 259 19.87 19.53 -11.14
CA GLU A 259 20.85 18.94 -12.06
C GLU A 259 21.93 18.07 -11.38
N LEU A 260 22.36 16.98 -12.02
CA LEU A 260 23.51 16.19 -11.57
C LEU A 260 24.82 16.96 -11.76
N ILE A 261 25.82 16.67 -10.94
CA ILE A 261 27.14 17.28 -11.12
C ILE A 261 27.98 16.54 -12.16
N ASP A 262 28.98 17.23 -12.71
CA ASP A 262 30.03 16.58 -13.48
C ASP A 262 30.81 15.57 -12.61
N ILE A 263 31.26 14.49 -13.24
CA ILE A 263 32.03 13.45 -12.56
C ILE A 263 33.42 13.98 -12.20
N ASP A 264 33.77 13.92 -10.91
CA ASP A 264 35.14 14.14 -10.49
C ASP A 264 36.00 12.91 -10.80
N GLN A 265 36.87 13.02 -11.81
CA GLN A 265 37.76 11.94 -12.24
C GLN A 265 38.85 11.61 -11.22
N SER A 266 39.07 12.45 -10.21
CA SER A 266 40.06 12.20 -9.15
C SER A 266 39.55 11.22 -8.09
N ILE A 267 38.23 11.04 -7.97
CA ILE A 267 37.62 10.10 -7.04
C ILE A 267 37.58 8.70 -7.67
N VAL A 268 38.35 7.78 -7.09
CA VAL A 268 38.39 6.36 -7.49
C VAL A 268 37.30 5.55 -6.78
N ASP A 269 36.99 4.36 -7.29
CA ASP A 269 36.06 3.39 -6.70
C ASP A 269 34.61 3.86 -6.48
N SER A 270 34.17 4.87 -7.24
CA SER A 270 32.77 5.31 -7.24
C SER A 270 31.86 4.21 -7.78
N LYS A 271 30.90 3.76 -6.98
CA LYS A 271 29.88 2.80 -7.44
C LYS A 271 28.94 3.46 -8.46
N LYS A 272 28.30 2.62 -9.28
CA LYS A 272 27.30 3.03 -10.26
C LYS A 272 25.89 2.80 -9.72
N VAL A 273 24.99 3.73 -10.00
CA VAL A 273 23.56 3.66 -9.63
C VAL A 273 22.68 4.08 -10.80
N SER A 274 21.49 3.50 -10.88
CA SER A 274 20.52 3.84 -11.93
C SER A 274 19.83 5.16 -11.62
N ILE A 275 19.52 5.95 -12.64
CA ILE A 275 18.75 7.20 -12.50
C ILE A 275 17.34 6.97 -11.89
N HIS A 276 16.83 5.74 -11.93
CA HIS A 276 15.53 5.37 -11.34
C HIS A 276 15.62 4.95 -9.87
N GLU A 277 16.83 4.86 -9.32
CA GLU A 277 17.03 4.52 -7.91
C GLU A 277 16.45 5.60 -7.00
N ASN A 278 15.88 5.19 -5.87
CA ASN A 278 15.34 6.13 -4.90
C ASN A 278 16.45 6.79 -4.08
N LEU A 279 16.23 8.03 -3.66
CA LEU A 279 17.25 8.84 -2.97
C LEU A 279 17.64 8.29 -1.60
N LYS A 280 16.79 7.46 -0.96
CA LYS A 280 17.13 6.82 0.32
C LYS A 280 18.21 5.75 0.10
N ASP A 281 18.03 4.87 -0.87
CA ASP A 281 18.99 3.81 -1.18
C ASP A 281 20.28 4.39 -1.78
N THR A 282 20.17 5.46 -2.57
CA THR A 282 21.32 6.22 -3.05
C THR A 282 22.13 6.81 -1.88
N LEU A 283 21.46 7.42 -0.89
CA LEU A 283 22.11 7.94 0.31
C LEU A 283 22.77 6.81 1.12
N VAL A 284 22.11 5.67 1.29
CA VAL A 284 22.69 4.49 1.97
C VAL A 284 23.93 4.00 1.23
N THR A 285 23.91 3.96 -0.11
CA THR A 285 25.05 3.54 -0.92
C THR A 285 26.22 4.52 -0.78
N LEU A 286 25.97 5.82 -0.80
CA LEU A 286 26.97 6.86 -0.54
C LEU A 286 27.62 6.71 0.85
N LEU A 287 26.82 6.44 1.89
CA LEU A 287 27.32 6.30 3.26
C LEU A 287 28.10 5.00 3.49
N ASN A 288 27.90 3.98 2.66
CA ASN A 288 28.53 2.66 2.75
C ASN A 288 29.70 2.48 1.77
N GLN A 289 30.22 3.57 1.21
CA GLN A 289 31.43 3.57 0.39
C GLN A 289 32.39 4.66 0.86
N GLU A 290 33.66 4.56 0.45
CA GLU A 290 34.66 5.60 0.75
C GLU A 290 34.61 6.76 -0.25
N ALA A 291 34.06 6.55 -1.45
CA ALA A 291 33.92 7.58 -2.47
C ALA A 291 32.79 8.57 -2.13
N ASP A 292 33.07 9.86 -2.24
CA ASP A 292 32.11 10.93 -1.95
C ASP A 292 31.06 11.16 -3.07
N GLN A 293 31.10 10.35 -4.14
CA GLN A 293 30.18 10.42 -5.27
C GLN A 293 29.72 9.03 -5.76
N LEU A 294 28.56 8.99 -6.40
CA LEU A 294 28.09 7.86 -7.20
C LEU A 294 27.93 8.27 -8.65
N ILE A 295 28.28 7.37 -9.57
CA ILE A 295 28.11 7.58 -11.02
C ILE A 295 26.70 7.16 -11.41
N VAL A 296 25.92 8.09 -11.96
CA VAL A 296 24.54 7.87 -12.37
C VAL A 296 24.49 7.45 -13.83
N HIS A 297 23.76 6.39 -14.15
CA HIS A 297 23.51 5.92 -15.51
C HIS A 297 22.02 5.81 -15.82
N ASP A 298 21.67 5.94 -17.10
CA ASP A 298 20.33 5.68 -17.62
C ASP A 298 20.12 4.20 -17.98
N ASP A 299 18.96 3.87 -18.55
CA ASP A 299 18.61 2.51 -18.98
C ASP A 299 19.49 1.98 -20.14
N ASN A 300 20.25 2.84 -20.81
CA ASN A 300 21.16 2.50 -21.90
C ASN A 300 22.62 2.40 -21.43
N ASP A 301 22.86 2.33 -20.12
CA ASP A 301 24.18 2.42 -19.49
C ASP A 301 24.94 3.72 -19.83
N GLN A 302 24.25 4.76 -20.30
CA GLN A 302 24.85 6.06 -20.56
C GLN A 302 24.96 6.87 -19.28
N ILE A 303 26.17 7.36 -19.03
CA ILE A 303 26.49 8.19 -17.87
C ILE A 303 25.76 9.53 -17.98
N GLN A 304 24.99 9.86 -16.94
CA GLN A 304 24.22 11.11 -16.84
C GLN A 304 24.94 12.16 -15.97
N GLY A 305 25.85 11.73 -15.10
CA GLY A 305 26.59 12.59 -14.18
C GLY A 305 26.97 11.86 -12.91
N ALA A 306 27.27 12.63 -11.86
CA ALA A 306 27.49 12.12 -10.51
C ALA A 306 26.50 12.73 -9.52
N ILE A 307 26.25 11.99 -8.44
CA ILE A 307 25.44 12.43 -7.29
C ILE A 307 26.21 12.32 -5.99
N THR A 308 26.01 13.30 -5.11
CA THR A 308 26.67 13.39 -3.79
C THR A 308 25.66 13.60 -2.67
N ILE A 309 26.11 13.45 -1.41
CA ILE A 309 25.28 13.70 -0.23
C ILE A 309 24.79 15.16 -0.19
N ASP A 310 25.63 16.12 -0.60
CA ASP A 310 25.27 17.55 -0.64
C ASP A 310 24.11 17.81 -1.61
N GLN A 311 24.08 17.15 -2.78
CA GLN A 311 22.95 17.28 -3.70
C GLN A 311 21.65 16.76 -3.08
N ILE A 312 21.67 15.58 -2.45
CA ILE A 312 20.50 15.01 -1.77
C ILE A 312 20.01 15.96 -0.66
N GLN A 313 20.94 16.54 0.11
CA GLN A 313 20.61 17.49 1.17
C GLN A 313 19.99 18.78 0.62
N ARG A 314 20.54 19.36 -0.45
CA ARG A 314 20.00 20.56 -1.10
C ARG A 314 18.60 20.32 -1.64
N TYR A 315 18.39 19.21 -2.34
CA TYR A 315 17.07 18.81 -2.85
C TYR A 315 16.04 18.67 -1.72
N LEU A 316 16.40 18.00 -0.62
CA LEU A 316 15.53 17.85 0.53
C LEU A 316 15.12 19.20 1.14
N HIS A 317 16.05 20.16 1.24
CA HIS A 317 15.74 21.51 1.69
C HIS A 317 14.83 22.28 0.72
N LEU A 318 14.99 22.07 -0.59
CA LEU A 318 14.12 22.69 -1.61
C LEU A 318 12.69 22.16 -1.51
N GLU A 319 12.48 20.85 -1.46
CA GLU A 319 11.15 20.25 -1.33
C GLU A 319 10.42 20.71 -0.06
N MET A 320 11.14 20.87 1.05
CA MET A 320 10.58 21.41 2.29
C MET A 320 10.20 22.90 2.17
N ARG A 321 10.92 23.70 1.36
CA ARG A 321 10.70 25.14 1.19
C ARG A 321 9.67 25.50 0.12
N GLN A 322 9.77 24.91 -1.07
CA GLN A 322 8.91 25.20 -2.22
C GLN A 322 7.45 24.90 -1.90
N LYS A 323 7.19 23.75 -1.27
CA LYS A 323 5.82 23.40 -0.91
C LYS A 323 5.28 24.39 0.13
N SER A 324 6.05 24.74 1.16
CA SER A 324 5.66 25.76 2.15
C SER A 324 5.21 27.09 1.51
N SER A 325 5.74 27.44 0.33
CA SER A 325 5.44 28.69 -0.40
C SER A 325 4.25 28.56 -1.37
N GLN A 326 4.18 27.51 -2.20
CA GLN A 326 3.07 27.30 -3.16
C GLN A 326 1.70 27.12 -2.50
N PHE A 327 1.65 26.72 -1.23
CA PHE A 327 0.40 26.51 -0.51
C PHE A 327 -0.04 27.69 0.35
N ALA A 328 0.87 28.58 0.75
CA ALA A 328 0.50 29.88 1.32
C ALA A 328 -0.31 30.73 0.31
N GLU A 329 -0.10 30.49 -0.99
CA GLU A 329 -0.91 31.08 -2.06
C GLU A 329 -2.27 30.38 -2.23
N LYS A 330 -2.38 29.05 -2.01
CA LYS A 330 -3.66 28.33 -2.07
C LYS A 330 -4.57 28.55 -0.86
N GLU A 331 -4.03 28.65 0.35
CA GLU A 331 -4.82 28.99 1.55
C GLU A 331 -5.41 30.41 1.46
N LYS A 332 -4.67 31.36 0.87
CA LYS A 332 -5.19 32.72 0.59
C LYS A 332 -6.29 32.80 -0.45
N VAL A 333 -6.49 31.75 -1.26
CA VAL A 333 -7.53 31.70 -2.30
C VAL A 333 -8.80 30.98 -1.77
N MET A 334 -8.71 30.35 -0.60
CA MET A 334 -9.82 29.64 0.06
C MET A 334 -10.42 30.38 1.27
N GLU A 335 -9.90 31.55 1.64
CA GLU A 335 -10.51 32.51 2.57
C GLU A 335 -11.29 33.61 1.83
#